data_AF-A0A1C6IE79-F1
#
_entry.id   AF-A0A1C6IE79-F1
#
_cell.length_a   1.000
_cell.length_b   1.000
_cell.length_c   1.000
_cell.angle_alpha   90.00
_cell.angle_beta   90.00
_cell.angle_gamma   90.00
#
_symmetry.space_group_name_H-M   'P 1'
#
loop_
_entity.id
_entity.type
_entity.pdbx_description
1 polymer ?
#
loop_
_entity_poly.entity_id
_entity_poly.type
_entity_poly.pdbx_seq_one_letter_code
_entity_poly.pdbx_strand_id
1 'polypeptide(L)'
;MSKPDVKKLILLNLPYVFAFYFADKIAAVFRLAPGTEFIDKLTNGFAVFGTAFANPLPSFHPVDLLVGLIAGALLKLAVYVKGKNRKKFRQGEEYGSARWGKPEDIKPYMDPEFSNNVILTQTEFLTMNSRPKQPKYARNKNILVIGGSGSGKTRFFVKPSAPVRAV
;
A
#
# COMPACT_ATOMS: atom_id res chain seq x y z
N MET A 1 -14.71 -13.79 -11.51
CA MET A 1 -14.84 -12.81 -10.42
C MET A 1 -14.76 -13.56 -9.10
N SER A 2 -13.70 -13.36 -8.32
CA SER A 2 -13.63 -13.94 -6.96
C SER A 2 -14.64 -13.24 -6.05
N LYS A 3 -15.35 -13.99 -5.21
CA LYS A 3 -16.28 -13.42 -4.23
C LYS A 3 -15.51 -12.44 -3.33
N PRO A 4 -16.03 -11.22 -3.09
CA PRO A 4 -15.39 -10.31 -2.15
C PRO A 4 -15.37 -10.96 -0.77
N ASP A 5 -14.20 -11.00 -0.14
CA ASP A 5 -14.04 -11.51 1.22
C ASP A 5 -14.72 -10.55 2.20
N VAL A 6 -15.92 -10.93 2.63
CA VAL A 6 -16.77 -10.14 3.52
C VAL A 6 -16.05 -9.84 4.84
N LYS A 7 -15.26 -10.77 5.37
CA LYS A 7 -14.49 -10.56 6.61
C LYS A 7 -13.46 -9.45 6.42
N LYS A 8 -12.76 -9.46 5.29
CA LYS A 8 -11.79 -8.43 4.94
C LYS A 8 -12.44 -7.06 4.76
N LEU A 9 -13.62 -7.00 4.15
CA LEU A 9 -14.37 -5.76 3.98
C LEU A 9 -14.84 -5.17 5.31
N ILE A 10 -15.35 -6.01 6.22
CA ILE A 10 -15.76 -5.57 7.57
C ILE A 10 -14.54 -5.01 8.31
N LEU A 11 -13.44 -5.76 8.35
CA LEU A 11 -12.22 -5.35 9.03
C LEU A 11 -11.63 -4.04 8.48
N LEU A 12 -11.71 -3.83 7.16
CA LEU A 12 -11.23 -2.61 6.52
C LEU A 12 -12.05 -1.37 6.88
N ASN A 13 -13.36 -1.52 7.13
CA ASN A 13 -14.25 -0.40 7.42
C ASN A 13 -14.42 -0.11 8.92
N LEU A 14 -14.03 -1.05 9.78
CA LEU A 14 -14.14 -0.97 11.23
C LEU A 14 -13.58 0.34 11.84
N PRO A 15 -12.39 0.86 11.45
CA PRO A 15 -11.89 2.13 11.99
C PRO A 15 -12.79 3.34 11.69
N TYR A 16 -13.47 3.34 10.54
CA TYR A 16 -14.38 4.44 10.18
C TYR A 16 -15.70 4.37 10.96
N VAL A 17 -16.16 3.16 11.28
CA VAL A 17 -17.33 2.95 12.16
C VAL A 17 -17.01 3.42 13.59
N PHE A 18 -15.80 3.15 14.08
CA PHE A 18 -15.35 3.70 15.37
C PHE A 18 -15.26 5.22 15.33
N ALA A 19 -14.68 5.81 14.29
CA ALA A 19 -14.61 7.26 14.14
C ALA A 19 -15.99 7.90 14.12
N PHE A 20 -16.94 7.29 13.41
CA PHE A 20 -18.35 7.69 13.43
C PHE A 20 -18.93 7.66 14.85
N TYR A 21 -18.79 6.52 15.54
CA TYR A 21 -19.33 6.32 16.89
C TYR A 21 -18.78 7.31 17.91
N PHE A 22 -17.45 7.52 17.93
CA PHE A 22 -16.83 8.45 18.87
C PHE A 22 -17.21 9.90 18.59
N ALA A 23 -17.24 10.32 17.33
CA ALA A 23 -17.62 11.68 16.96
C ALA A 23 -19.10 11.96 17.27
N ASP A 24 -19.99 11.00 17.01
CA ASP A 24 -21.40 11.06 17.40
C ASP A 24 -21.57 11.20 18.91
N LYS A 25 -20.85 10.39 19.71
CA LYS A 25 -20.88 10.48 21.17
C LYS A 25 -20.36 11.80 21.72
N ILE A 26 -19.27 12.32 21.14
CA ILE A 26 -18.74 13.63 21.51
C ILE A 26 -19.79 14.71 21.20
N ALA A 27 -20.42 14.68 20.03
CA ALA A 27 -21.50 15.63 19.69
C ALA A 27 -22.66 15.56 20.70
N ALA A 28 -23.06 14.34 21.09
CA ALA A 28 -24.09 14.14 22.11
C ALA A 28 -23.69 14.72 23.48
N VAL A 29 -22.43 14.55 23.90
CA VAL A 29 -21.89 15.15 25.14
C VAL A 29 -22.00 16.68 25.07
N PHE A 30 -21.56 17.30 23.98
CA PHE A 30 -21.61 18.77 23.80
C PHE A 30 -23.04 19.32 23.72
N ARG A 31 -23.99 18.51 23.27
CA ARG A 31 -25.41 18.86 23.21
C ARG A 31 -26.08 18.78 24.58
N LEU A 32 -25.72 17.78 25.39
CA LEU A 32 -26.27 17.55 26.73
C LEU A 32 -25.58 18.37 27.82
N ALA A 33 -24.37 18.87 27.57
CA ALA A 33 -23.63 19.69 28.51
C ALA A 33 -24.34 21.04 28.76
N PRO A 34 -24.61 21.41 30.03
CA PRO A 34 -25.16 22.72 30.37
C PRO A 34 -24.14 23.83 30.11
N GLY A 35 -24.62 25.00 29.68
CA GLY A 35 -23.80 26.19 29.38
C GLY A 35 -24.06 26.75 28.00
N THR A 36 -24.04 28.08 27.87
CA THR A 36 -24.20 28.80 26.59
C THR A 36 -22.85 29.06 25.92
N GLU A 37 -21.81 29.28 26.72
CA GLU A 37 -20.46 29.54 26.25
C GLU A 37 -19.69 28.25 25.92
N PHE A 38 -18.76 28.34 24.97
CA PHE A 38 -17.96 27.20 24.53
C PHE A 38 -17.09 26.61 25.65
N ILE A 39 -16.53 27.46 26.51
CA ILE A 39 -15.69 27.05 27.64
C ILE A 39 -16.51 26.30 28.70
N ASP A 40 -17.75 26.75 28.95
CA ASP A 40 -18.65 26.08 29.89
C ASP A 40 -19.06 24.69 29.37
N LYS A 41 -19.36 24.59 28.08
CA LYS A 41 -19.66 23.30 27.44
C LYS A 41 -18.49 22.33 27.43
N LEU A 42 -17.26 22.82 27.32
CA LEU A 42 -16.06 21.97 27.44
C LEU A 42 -15.94 21.42 28.86
N THR A 43 -15.97 22.30 29.86
CA THR A 43 -15.81 21.93 31.28
C THR A 43 -16.92 20.99 31.75
N ASN A 44 -18.18 21.32 31.44
CA ASN A 44 -19.34 20.51 31.81
C ASN A 44 -19.46 19.26 30.92
N GLY A 45 -18.95 19.29 29.70
CA GLY A 45 -18.87 18.13 28.81
C GLY A 45 -18.00 17.02 29.39
N PHE A 46 -16.88 17.35 30.05
CA PHE A 46 -16.08 16.34 30.76
C PHE A 46 -16.82 15.71 31.94
N ALA A 47 -17.67 16.47 32.64
CA ALA A 47 -18.49 15.94 33.74
C ALA A 47 -19.61 15.00 33.24
N VAL A 48 -20.19 15.28 32.07
CA VAL A 48 -21.26 14.47 31.44
C VAL A 48 -20.67 13.36 30.54
N PHE A 49 -19.36 13.32 30.37
CA PHE A 49 -18.67 12.32 29.54
C PHE A 49 -18.98 10.90 30.00
N GLY A 50 -18.93 10.63 31.31
CA GLY A 50 -19.22 9.29 31.85
C GLY A 50 -20.65 8.82 31.58
N THR A 51 -21.64 9.71 31.64
CA THR A 51 -23.05 9.36 31.47
C THR A 51 -23.44 9.19 30.00
N ALA A 52 -22.82 9.94 29.09
CA ALA A 52 -23.05 9.79 27.65
C ALA A 52 -22.54 8.43 27.10
N PHE A 53 -21.51 7.85 27.72
CA PHE A 53 -20.98 6.53 27.38
C PHE A 53 -21.63 5.37 28.17
N ALA A 54 -22.49 5.65 29.16
CA ALA A 54 -23.23 4.61 29.87
C ALA A 54 -24.18 3.84 28.93
N ASN A 55 -24.73 4.52 27.92
CA ASN A 55 -25.46 3.87 26.84
C ASN A 55 -24.49 3.53 25.69
N PRO A 56 -24.31 2.25 25.33
CA PRO A 56 -23.36 1.84 24.29
C PRO A 56 -23.84 2.15 22.87
N LEU A 57 -25.09 2.60 22.70
CA LEU A 57 -25.66 2.95 21.40
C LEU A 57 -25.34 4.39 21.01
N PRO A 58 -25.14 4.68 19.70
CA PRO A 58 -24.99 6.05 19.21
C PRO A 58 -26.23 6.91 19.52
N SER A 59 -26.05 8.22 19.53
CA SER A 59 -27.13 9.19 19.62
C SER A 59 -27.96 9.14 18.34
N PHE A 60 -29.28 9.05 18.46
CA PHE A 60 -30.19 9.10 17.31
C PHE A 60 -30.60 10.52 16.94
N HIS A 61 -29.91 11.54 17.47
CA HIS A 61 -30.19 12.92 17.09
C HIS A 61 -29.59 13.23 15.71
N PRO A 62 -30.33 13.90 14.81
CA PRO A 62 -29.87 14.15 13.44
C PRO A 62 -28.53 14.88 13.36
N VAL A 63 -28.28 15.83 14.27
CA VAL A 63 -27.04 16.62 14.29
C VAL A 63 -25.85 15.75 14.72
N ASP A 64 -26.01 14.93 15.76
CA ASP A 64 -24.95 14.06 16.28
C ASP A 64 -24.55 13.00 15.22
N LEU A 65 -25.56 12.43 14.54
CA LEU A 65 -25.37 11.48 13.43
C LEU A 65 -24.65 12.13 12.23
N LEU A 66 -24.98 13.38 11.89
CA LEU A 66 -24.33 14.14 10.82
C LEU A 66 -22.85 14.39 11.16
N VAL A 67 -22.54 14.78 12.40
CA VAL A 67 -21.17 14.98 12.87
C VAL A 67 -20.39 13.66 12.80
N GLY A 68 -20.98 12.56 13.25
CA GLY A 68 -20.41 11.22 13.11
C GLY A 68 -20.09 10.87 11.65
N LEU A 69 -21.05 11.10 10.75
CA LEU A 69 -20.91 10.79 9.32
C LEU A 69 -19.79 11.60 8.67
N ILE A 70 -19.73 12.91 8.94
CA ILE A 70 -18.68 13.80 8.44
C ILE A 70 -17.31 13.33 8.95
N ALA A 71 -17.18 13.01 10.24
CA ALA A 71 -15.91 12.54 10.81
C ALA A 71 -15.43 11.23 10.17
N GLY A 72 -16.33 10.25 10.01
CA GLY A 72 -16.02 8.99 9.33
C GLY A 72 -15.62 9.19 7.85
N ALA A 73 -16.32 10.08 7.14
CA ALA A 73 -16.03 10.41 5.75
C ALA A 73 -14.67 11.12 5.59
N LEU A 74 -14.36 12.10 6.45
CA LEU A 74 -13.08 12.81 6.45
C LEU A 74 -11.92 11.86 6.75
N LEU A 75 -12.06 10.97 7.73
CA LEU A 75 -11.04 9.96 8.03
C LEU A 75 -10.80 9.03 6.83
N LYS A 76 -11.88 8.56 6.19
CA LYS A 76 -11.80 7.72 4.99
C LYS A 76 -11.11 8.45 3.83
N LEU A 77 -11.43 9.73 3.63
CA LEU A 77 -10.78 10.57 2.62
C LEU A 77 -9.28 10.74 2.91
N ALA A 78 -8.91 11.05 4.16
CA ALA A 78 -7.52 11.21 4.57
C ALA A 78 -6.69 9.93 4.33
N VAL A 79 -7.24 8.77 4.73
CA VAL A 79 -6.60 7.46 4.49
C VAL A 79 -6.51 7.17 2.99
N TYR A 80 -7.55 7.47 2.22
CA TYR A 80 -7.56 7.27 0.77
C TYR A 80 -6.49 8.09 0.06
N VAL A 81 -6.40 9.40 0.36
CA VAL A 81 -5.38 10.30 -0.22
C VAL A 81 -3.98 9.82 0.15
N LYS A 82 -3.75 9.47 1.42
CA LYS A 82 -2.45 8.94 1.89
C LYS A 82 -2.12 7.59 1.23
N GLY A 83 -3.11 6.74 1.01
CA GLY A 83 -2.97 5.46 0.32
C GLY A 83 -2.58 5.62 -1.16
N LYS A 84 -3.23 6.56 -1.87
CA LYS A 84 -2.91 6.87 -3.27
C LYS A 84 -1.53 7.50 -3.44
N ASN A 85 -1.09 8.31 -2.49
CA ASN A 85 0.23 8.95 -2.51
C ASN A 85 1.35 8.12 -1.87
N ARG A 86 1.17 6.80 -1.69
CA ARG A 86 2.26 5.91 -1.25
C ARG A 86 3.32 5.75 -2.35
N LYS A 87 4.27 6.67 -2.39
CA LYS A 87 5.51 6.52 -3.15
C LYS A 87 6.35 5.39 -2.53
N LYS A 88 7.00 4.58 -3.37
CA LYS A 88 7.90 3.50 -2.94
C LYS A 88 9.29 4.09 -2.67
N PHE A 89 9.48 4.66 -1.48
CA PHE A 89 10.79 5.15 -1.03
C PHE A 89 11.47 4.12 -0.12
N ARG A 90 12.80 4.06 -0.18
CA ARG A 90 13.63 3.35 0.81
C ARG A 90 13.97 4.33 1.92
N GLN A 91 13.03 4.53 2.85
CA GLN A 91 13.20 5.50 3.94
C GLN A 91 14.33 5.07 4.87
N GLY A 92 15.25 5.98 5.18
CA GLY A 92 16.40 5.71 6.05
C GLY A 92 17.57 4.97 5.39
N GLU A 93 17.52 4.74 4.08
CA GLU A 93 18.67 4.23 3.34
C GLU A 93 19.39 5.34 2.57
N GLU A 94 20.71 5.39 2.72
CA GLU A 94 21.55 6.33 1.96
C GLU A 94 21.55 6.00 0.47
N TYR A 95 21.78 7.04 -0.33
CA TYR A 95 21.98 6.88 -1.76
C TYR A 95 23.21 6.00 -2.00
N GLY A 96 23.05 4.95 -2.82
CA GLY A 96 24.14 4.01 -3.09
C GLY A 96 24.16 2.77 -2.18
N SER A 97 23.10 2.52 -1.38
CA SER A 97 22.93 1.29 -0.57
C SER A 97 22.87 -0.03 -1.37
N ALA A 98 23.13 0.00 -2.69
CA ALA A 98 23.12 -1.19 -3.53
C ALA A 98 24.29 -2.11 -3.16
N ARG A 99 23.99 -3.39 -2.94
CA ARG A 99 24.99 -4.45 -2.73
C ARG A 99 25.09 -5.36 -3.94
N TRP A 100 26.21 -6.05 -4.06
CA TRP A 100 26.33 -7.18 -4.97
C TRP A 100 25.29 -8.26 -4.62
N GLY A 101 24.56 -8.71 -5.63
CA GLY A 101 23.61 -9.80 -5.50
C GLY A 101 24.32 -11.14 -5.40
N LYS A 102 23.66 -12.12 -4.77
CA LYS A 102 24.06 -13.53 -4.80
C LYS A 102 23.22 -14.28 -5.82
N PRO A 103 23.63 -15.47 -6.29
CA PRO A 103 22.83 -16.29 -7.18
C PRO A 103 21.43 -16.60 -6.61
N GLU A 104 21.27 -16.68 -5.29
CA GLU A 104 19.96 -16.88 -4.65
C GLU A 104 19.00 -15.71 -4.86
N ASP A 105 19.53 -14.48 -4.97
CA ASP A 105 18.73 -13.27 -5.12
C ASP A 105 18.04 -13.24 -6.50
N ILE A 106 18.65 -13.83 -7.55
CA ILE A 106 18.11 -13.81 -8.91
C ILE A 106 17.20 -15.00 -9.24
N LYS A 107 17.34 -16.13 -8.54
CA LYS A 107 16.54 -17.36 -8.77
C LYS A 107 15.04 -17.12 -8.98
N PRO A 108 14.34 -16.26 -8.22
CA PRO A 108 12.91 -16.03 -8.42
C PRO A 108 12.53 -15.33 -9.73
N TYR A 109 13.50 -14.72 -10.41
CA TYR A 109 13.35 -14.00 -11.68
C TYR A 109 13.71 -14.87 -12.89
N MET A 110 14.16 -16.10 -12.65
CA MET A 110 14.49 -17.07 -13.70
C MET A 110 13.28 -17.94 -14.02
N ASP A 111 13.14 -18.29 -15.30
CA ASP A 111 12.21 -19.31 -15.76
C ASP A 111 12.81 -20.70 -15.52
N PRO A 112 12.01 -21.72 -15.12
CA PRO A 112 12.50 -23.09 -15.04
C PRO A 112 13.01 -23.63 -16.38
N GLU A 113 12.48 -23.16 -17.51
CA GLU A 113 12.95 -23.54 -18.83
C GLU A 113 14.10 -22.62 -19.26
N PHE A 114 15.31 -23.18 -19.41
CA PHE A 114 16.52 -22.40 -19.74
C PHE A 114 16.38 -21.58 -21.03
N SER A 115 15.77 -22.15 -22.07
CA SER A 115 15.52 -21.51 -23.37
C SER A 115 14.66 -20.24 -23.26
N ASN A 116 13.84 -20.14 -22.21
CA ASN A 116 12.95 -19.01 -21.95
C ASN A 116 13.59 -17.94 -21.05
N ASN A 117 14.91 -17.91 -20.97
CA ASN A 117 15.65 -16.92 -20.21
C ASN A 117 16.63 -16.14 -21.10
N VAL A 118 16.80 -14.85 -20.79
CA VAL A 118 17.94 -14.07 -21.25
C VAL A 118 19.16 -14.41 -20.40
N ILE A 119 20.27 -14.67 -21.08
CA ILE A 119 21.56 -14.97 -20.46
C ILE A 119 22.26 -13.64 -20.14
N LEU A 120 22.45 -13.35 -18.85
CA LEU A 120 23.17 -12.15 -18.41
C LEU A 120 24.63 -12.49 -18.04
N THR A 121 24.80 -13.56 -17.28
CA THR A 121 26.11 -14.09 -16.87
C THR A 121 26.06 -15.62 -16.85
N GLN A 122 27.06 -16.27 -16.24
CA GLN A 122 27.06 -17.71 -16.01
C GLN A 122 25.99 -18.18 -15.00
N THR A 123 25.65 -17.34 -14.02
CA THR A 123 24.74 -17.69 -12.91
C THR A 123 23.46 -16.88 -12.93
N GLU A 124 23.47 -15.69 -13.54
CA GLU A 124 22.35 -14.77 -13.61
C GLU A 124 21.61 -14.87 -14.94
N PHE A 125 20.32 -15.15 -14.84
CA PHE A 125 19.40 -15.23 -15.98
C PHE A 125 18.12 -14.45 -15.68
N LEU A 126 17.42 -14.02 -16.73
CA LEU A 126 16.17 -13.27 -16.60
C LEU A 126 15.07 -13.89 -17.47
N THR A 127 13.93 -14.22 -16.87
CA THR A 127 12.79 -14.80 -17.61
C THR A 127 12.31 -13.89 -18.75
N MET A 128 12.07 -14.50 -19.91
CA MET A 128 11.44 -13.86 -21.07
C MET A 128 9.92 -13.84 -20.95
N ASN A 129 9.33 -14.41 -19.90
CA ASN A 129 7.90 -14.34 -19.65
C ASN A 129 7.49 -12.94 -19.17
N SER A 130 6.52 -12.31 -19.85
CA SER A 130 6.00 -10.98 -19.47
C SER A 130 5.03 -11.04 -18.28
N ARG A 131 4.48 -12.22 -17.99
CA ARG A 131 3.47 -12.44 -16.95
C ARG A 131 3.84 -13.68 -16.13
N PRO A 132 4.91 -13.62 -15.32
CA PRO A 132 5.23 -14.72 -14.41
C PRO A 132 4.08 -14.96 -13.42
N LYS A 133 3.97 -16.20 -12.91
CA LYS A 133 2.92 -16.60 -11.94
C LYS A 133 2.83 -15.65 -10.75
N GLN A 134 3.95 -15.10 -10.31
CA GLN A 134 4.01 -14.06 -9.29
C GLN A 134 4.39 -12.71 -9.92
N PRO A 135 3.43 -11.76 -10.06
CA PRO A 135 3.68 -10.47 -10.72
C PRO A 135 4.80 -9.63 -10.10
N LYS A 136 5.12 -9.83 -8.82
CA LYS A 136 6.21 -9.13 -8.12
C LYS A 136 7.60 -9.38 -8.74
N TYR A 137 7.77 -10.51 -9.42
CA TYR A 137 9.01 -10.89 -10.10
C TYR A 137 9.05 -10.50 -11.57
N ALA A 138 8.01 -9.86 -12.09
CA ALA A 138 8.10 -9.27 -13.43
C ALA A 138 9.14 -8.16 -13.43
N ARG A 139 10.01 -8.15 -14.44
CA ARG A 139 11.04 -7.14 -14.66
C ARG A 139 11.02 -6.65 -16.10
N ASN A 140 11.52 -5.43 -16.29
CA ASN A 140 11.79 -4.92 -17.62
C ASN A 140 12.94 -5.73 -18.24
N LYS A 141 12.79 -6.10 -19.51
CA LYS A 141 13.73 -6.97 -20.24
C LYS A 141 14.62 -6.20 -21.20
N ASN A 142 14.45 -4.87 -21.28
CA ASN A 142 15.35 -4.01 -22.04
C ASN A 142 16.70 -3.98 -21.32
N ILE A 143 17.75 -4.43 -22.00
CA ILE A 143 19.11 -4.51 -21.46
C ILE A 143 19.99 -3.53 -22.23
N LEU A 144 20.71 -2.68 -21.49
CA LEU A 144 21.74 -1.81 -22.03
C LEU A 144 23.11 -2.41 -21.70
N VAL A 145 23.90 -2.69 -22.72
CA VAL A 145 25.25 -3.24 -22.57
C VAL A 145 26.28 -2.15 -22.84
N ILE A 146 27.07 -1.82 -21.82
CA ILE A 146 28.13 -0.81 -21.90
C ILE A 146 29.49 -1.51 -21.79
N GLY A 147 30.42 -1.15 -22.67
CA GLY A 147 31.79 -1.66 -22.63
C GLY A 147 32.66 -1.07 -23.75
N GLY A 148 33.98 -1.01 -23.54
CA GLY A 148 34.94 -0.47 -24.51
C GLY A 148 35.00 -1.25 -25.83
N SER A 149 35.76 -0.75 -26.81
CA SER A 149 36.03 -1.49 -28.05
C SER A 149 36.75 -2.81 -27.73
N GLY A 150 36.45 -3.89 -28.45
CA GLY A 150 37.08 -5.21 -28.22
C GLY A 150 36.59 -6.00 -26.99
N SER A 151 35.77 -5.42 -26.11
CA SER A 151 35.24 -6.10 -24.89
C SER A 151 34.31 -7.29 -25.14
N GLY A 152 34.00 -7.61 -26.41
CA GLY A 152 33.25 -8.81 -26.76
C GLY A 152 31.73 -8.71 -26.59
N LYS A 153 31.15 -7.50 -26.46
CA LYS A 153 29.68 -7.28 -26.38
C LYS A 153 28.89 -8.10 -27.41
N THR A 154 29.32 -8.10 -28.68
CA THR A 154 28.65 -8.84 -29.74
C THR A 154 28.80 -10.36 -29.57
N ARG A 155 29.99 -10.84 -29.21
CA ARG A 155 30.28 -12.28 -29.12
C ARG A 155 29.69 -12.94 -27.88
N PHE A 156 29.74 -12.25 -26.74
CA PHE A 156 29.37 -12.83 -25.43
C PHE A 156 27.96 -12.49 -24.98
N PHE A 157 27.37 -11.38 -25.44
CA PHE A 157 26.00 -11.02 -25.06
C PHE A 157 25.01 -11.17 -26.22
N VAL A 158 25.29 -10.57 -27.38
CA VAL A 158 24.33 -10.56 -28.51
C VAL A 158 24.17 -11.94 -29.15
N LYS A 159 25.27 -12.57 -29.59
CA LYS A 159 25.19 -13.88 -30.28
C LYS A 159 24.53 -14.99 -29.44
N PRO A 160 24.82 -15.16 -28.14
CA PRO A 160 24.18 -16.20 -27.33
C PRO A 160 22.71 -15.93 -27.02
N SER A 161 22.31 -14.64 -26.99
CA SER A 161 20.92 -14.24 -26.70
C SER A 161 20.06 -14.14 -27.95
N ALA A 162 20.65 -14.08 -29.14
CA ALA A 162 19.93 -14.05 -30.39
C ALA A 162 19.38 -15.44 -30.74
N PRO A 163 18.10 -15.57 -31.12
CA PRO A 163 17.59 -16.83 -31.63
C PRO A 163 18.35 -17.20 -32.90
N VAL A 164 18.87 -18.43 -32.96
CA VAL A 164 19.67 -19.01 -34.07
C VAL A 164 18.85 -19.15 -35.38
N ARG A 165 17.71 -18.47 -35.50
CA ARG A 165 16.81 -18.45 -36.68
C ARG A 165 16.56 -17.06 -37.26
N ALA A 166 17.37 -16.07 -36.90
CA ALA A 166 17.36 -14.75 -37.53
C ALA A 166 18.59 -14.55 -38.42
N VAL A 167 18.81 -15.49 -39.34
CA VAL A 167 19.54 -15.33 -40.61
C VAL A 167 18.82 -16.20 -41.64
#